data_AF-A0A7S9LB56-F1
#
_entry.id   AF-A0A7S9LB56-F1
#
_cell.length_a   1.000
_cell.length_b   1.000
_cell.length_c   1.000
_cell.angle_alpha   90.00
_cell.angle_beta   90.00
_cell.angle_gamma   90.00
#
_symmetry.space_group_name_H-M   'P 1'
#
loop_
_entity.id
_entity.type
_entity.pdbx_description
1 polymer ?
#
loop_
_entity_poly.entity_id
_entity_poly.type
_entity_poly.pdbx_seq_one_letter_code
_entity_poly.pdbx_strand_id
1 'polypeptide(L)' 'MTALAAQLPGSHVGINILDHPGKTFRHSVFPSLPEAFSSKLTGNPISTNRGSCGLAILSGAAIDVPDVATDPRFAAA' A
#
# COMPACT_ATOMS: atom_id res chain seq x y z
N MET A 1 -14.24 -0.37 4.78
CA MET A 1 -13.15 -1.21 4.25
C MET A 1 -13.58 -2.66 4.08
N THR A 2 -14.22 -3.25 5.09
CA THR A 2 -14.89 -4.57 5.01
C THR A 2 -15.95 -4.65 3.90
N ALA A 3 -16.66 -3.55 3.60
CA ALA A 3 -17.64 -3.50 2.51
C ALA A 3 -17.02 -3.83 1.13
N LEU A 4 -15.86 -3.24 0.80
CA LEU A 4 -15.20 -3.52 -0.48
C LEU A 4 -14.63 -4.95 -0.51
N ALA A 5 -14.03 -5.40 0.60
CA ALA A 5 -13.54 -6.77 0.70
C ALA A 5 -14.69 -7.81 0.55
N ALA A 6 -15.88 -7.51 1.06
CA ALA A 6 -17.05 -8.36 0.90
C ALA A 6 -17.55 -8.45 -0.55
N GLN A 7 -17.29 -7.43 -1.38
CA GLN A 7 -17.61 -7.44 -2.81
C GLN A 7 -16.54 -8.16 -3.65
N LEU A 8 -15.36 -8.42 -3.09
CA LEU A 8 -14.21 -9.03 -3.76
C LEU A 8 -13.68 -10.23 -2.94
N PRO A 9 -14.40 -11.37 -2.94
CA PRO A 9 -14.01 -12.55 -2.17
C PRO A 9 -12.56 -12.98 -2.46
N GLY A 10 -11.80 -13.31 -1.42
CA GLY A 10 -10.39 -13.70 -1.53
C GLY A 10 -9.41 -12.52 -1.66
N SER A 11 -9.88 -11.28 -1.73
CA SER A 11 -9.01 -10.10 -1.78
C SER A 11 -8.67 -9.53 -0.40
N HIS A 12 -7.50 -8.91 -0.29
CA HIS A 12 -7.10 -8.12 0.86
C HIS A 12 -7.22 -6.63 0.51
N VAL A 13 -7.95 -5.87 1.34
CA VAL A 13 -8.16 -4.44 1.10
C VAL A 13 -7.40 -3.63 2.15
N GLY A 14 -6.68 -2.62 1.66
CA GLY A 14 -5.70 -1.80 2.37
C GLY A 14 -5.96 -0.29 2.23
N ILE A 15 -5.63 0.49 3.25
CA ILE A 15 -5.64 1.96 3.21
C ILE A 15 -4.38 2.43 3.92
N ASN A 16 -3.64 3.30 3.25
CA ASN A 16 -2.54 4.05 3.84
C ASN A 16 -2.95 5.51 3.97
N ILE A 17 -2.66 6.10 5.12
CA ILE A 17 -2.95 7.50 5.43
C ILE A 17 -1.63 8.24 5.44
N LEU A 18 -1.54 9.31 4.66
CA LEU A 18 -0.35 10.15 4.61
C LEU A 18 -0.19 10.99 5.87
N ASP A 19 1.06 11.34 6.18
CA ASP A 19 1.34 12.45 7.07
C ASP A 19 0.92 13.78 6.43
N HIS A 20 0.85 14.84 7.25
CA HIS A 20 0.42 16.15 6.77
C HIS A 20 1.30 16.69 5.61
N PRO A 21 2.65 16.50 5.63
CA PRO A 21 3.49 16.89 4.50
C PRO A 21 3.40 15.99 3.26
N GLY A 22 2.75 14.82 3.33
CA GLY A 22 2.68 13.86 2.23
C GLY A 22 4.00 13.10 1.96
N LYS A 23 4.90 13.03 2.94
CA LYS A 23 6.24 12.45 2.81
C LYS A 23 6.32 11.00 3.28
N THR A 24 5.45 10.61 4.21
CA THR A 24 5.46 9.25 4.79
C THR A 24 4.05 8.72 5.01
N PHE A 25 3.91 7.41 5.16
CA PHE A 25 2.67 6.81 5.66
C PHE A 25 2.55 7.02 7.17
N ARG A 26 1.69 7.94 7.61
CA ARG A 26 1.39 8.15 9.03
C ARG A 26 0.73 6.92 9.67
N HIS A 27 -0.12 6.23 8.92
CA HIS A 27 -0.80 5.04 9.41
C HIS A 27 -1.19 4.12 8.24
N SER A 28 -1.22 2.83 8.50
CA SER A 28 -1.57 1.79 7.53
C SER A 28 -2.59 0.86 8.16
N VAL A 29 -3.65 0.52 7.43
CA VAL A 29 -4.74 -0.34 7.91
C VAL A 29 -5.02 -1.41 6.86
N PHE A 30 -4.84 -2.66 7.25
CA PHE A 30 -5.10 -3.85 6.42
C PHE A 30 -5.79 -4.93 7.28
N PRO A 31 -7.12 -4.84 7.50
CA PRO A 31 -7.81 -5.61 8.56
C PRO A 31 -7.78 -7.13 8.39
N SER A 32 -7.67 -7.61 7.15
CA SER A 32 -7.60 -9.04 6.85
C SER A 32 -6.18 -9.62 6.92
N LEU A 33 -5.17 -8.79 7.18
CA LEU A 33 -3.77 -9.20 7.27
C LEU A 33 -3.27 -9.06 8.73
N PRO A 34 -2.20 -9.78 9.10
CA PRO A 34 -1.59 -9.61 10.42
C PRO A 34 -1.17 -8.16 10.67
N GLU A 35 -1.31 -7.68 11.91
CA GLU A 35 -0.93 -6.32 12.29
C GLU A 35 0.53 -5.99 11.90
N ALA A 36 1.43 -6.97 12.02
CA ALA A 36 2.83 -6.85 11.62
C ALA A 36 3.03 -6.40 10.16
N PHE A 37 2.08 -6.68 9.27
CA PHE A 37 2.10 -6.17 7.90
C PHE A 37 1.92 -4.65 7.86
N SER A 38 0.89 -4.15 8.54
CA SER A 38 0.58 -2.71 8.61
C SER A 38 1.70 -1.93 9.31
N SER A 39 2.28 -2.52 10.37
CA SER A 39 3.39 -1.90 11.11
C SER A 39 4.65 -1.73 10.27
N LYS A 40 4.93 -2.65 9.33
CA LYS A 40 6.06 -2.51 8.38
C LYS A 40 5.88 -1.40 7.35
N LEU A 41 4.64 -0.95 7.13
CA LEU A 41 4.33 0.11 6.17
C LEU A 41 4.33 1.50 6.81
N THR A 42 3.90 1.58 8.07
CA THR A 42 3.86 2.85 8.81
C THR A 42 5.26 3.45 8.89
N GLY A 43 5.39 4.73 8.57
CA GLY A 43 6.64 5.48 8.52
C GLY A 43 7.44 5.34 7.22
N ASN A 44 7.05 4.45 6.29
CA ASN A 44 7.77 4.34 5.02
C ASN A 44 7.68 5.64 4.21
N PRO A 45 8.79 6.06 3.57
CA PRO A 45 8.81 7.24 2.72
C PRO A 45 8.05 6.98 1.42
N ILE A 46 7.39 8.03 0.92
CA ILE A 46 6.75 8.03 -0.40
C ILE A 46 7.83 8.12 -1.48
N SER A 47 7.86 7.14 -2.39
CA SER A 47 8.81 7.07 -3.50
C SER A 47 8.22 6.33 -4.69
N THR A 48 8.82 6.50 -5.87
CA THR A 48 8.40 5.83 -7.11
C THR A 48 8.82 4.35 -7.19
N ASN A 49 9.80 3.94 -6.39
CA ASN A 49 10.51 2.65 -6.53
C ASN A 49 10.29 1.70 -5.34
N ARG A 50 9.34 1.98 -4.43
CA ARG A 50 9.03 1.14 -3.27
C ARG A 50 7.52 0.85 -3.22
N GLY A 51 7.14 -0.27 -3.84
CA GLY A 51 5.76 -0.68 -4.04
C GLY A 51 4.98 0.24 -4.99
N SER A 52 3.67 0.00 -5.09
CA SER A 52 2.78 0.76 -5.98
C SER A 52 2.20 2.02 -5.34
N CYS A 53 1.91 2.00 -4.04
CA CYS A 53 1.21 3.11 -3.37
C CYS A 53 1.96 4.44 -3.48
N GLY A 54 3.29 4.43 -3.32
CA GLY A 54 4.09 5.64 -3.41
C GLY A 54 4.07 6.24 -4.82
N LEU A 55 4.14 5.40 -5.86
CA LEU A 55 4.01 5.83 -7.24
C LEU A 55 2.61 6.39 -7.54
N ALA A 56 1.55 5.76 -7.02
CA ALA A 56 0.17 6.23 -7.20
C ALA A 56 -0.03 7.63 -6.60
N ILE A 57 0.53 7.88 -5.42
CA ILE A 57 0.49 9.19 -4.75
C ILE A 57 1.20 10.26 -5.59
N LEU A 58 2.41 9.96 -6.07
CA LEU A 58 3.22 10.93 -6.81
C LEU A 58 2.71 11.19 -8.22
N SER A 59 2.09 10.20 -8.86
CA SER A 59 1.53 10.32 -10.21
C SER A 59 0.09 10.85 -10.23
N GLY A 60 -0.65 10.75 -9.12
CA GLY A 60 -2.08 11.04 -9.08
C GLY A 60 -2.93 10.06 -9.90
N ALA A 61 -2.38 8.88 -10.24
CA ALA A 61 -3.02 7.89 -11.10
C ALA A 61 -3.22 6.55 -10.38
N ALA A 62 -4.20 5.77 -10.84
CA ALA A 62 -4.32 4.37 -10.44
C ALA A 62 -3.15 3.55 -11.00
N ILE A 63 -2.58 2.69 -10.16
CA ILE A 63 -1.43 1.85 -10.51
C ILE A 63 -1.81 0.39 -10.33
N ASP A 64 -1.94 -0.32 -11.45
CA ASP A 64 -2.14 -1.77 -11.46
C ASP A 64 -0.79 -2.50 -11.43
N VAL A 65 -0.71 -3.55 -10.63
CA VAL A 65 0.45 -4.44 -10.55
C VAL A 65 -0.04 -5.86 -10.86
N PRO A 66 0.13 -6.36 -12.10
CA PRO A 66 -0.38 -7.67 -12.49
C PRO A 66 0.19 -8.81 -11.65
N ASP A 67 1.45 -8.70 -11.23
CA ASP A 67 2.12 -9.66 -10.34
C ASP A 67 3.13 -8.93 -9.44
N VAL A 68 2.92 -9.02 -8.13
CA VAL A 68 3.78 -8.39 -7.12
C VAL A 68 5.13 -9.10 -7.00
N ALA A 69 5.19 -10.41 -7.28
CA ALA A 69 6.39 -11.21 -7.08
C ALA A 69 7.49 -10.91 -8.11
N THR A 70 7.10 -10.44 -9.30
CA THR A 70 8.01 -10.13 -10.40
C THR A 70 8.24 -8.62 -10.59
N ASP A 71 7.50 -7.77 -9.87
CA ASP A 71 7.63 -6.33 -9.97
C ASP A 71 8.86 -5.81 -9.18
N PRO A 72 9.83 -5.14 -9.84
CA PRO A 72 11.06 -4.70 -9.20
C PRO A 72 10.85 -3.69 -8.07
N ARG A 73 9.69 -3.01 -8.01
CA ARG A 73 9.36 -2.07 -6.92
C ARG A 73 9.13 -2.78 -5.59
N PHE A 74 8.90 -4.10 -5.61
CA PHE A 74 8.66 -4.93 -4.42
C PHE A 74 9.84 -5.84 -4.07
N ALA A 75 10.94 -5.77 -4.81
CA ALA A 75 12.16 -6.47 -4.47
C ALA A 75 12.65 -6.05 -3.06
N ALA A 76 13.08 -7.02 -2.26
CA ALA A 76 13.69 -6.74 -0.97
C ALA A 76 14.95 -5.89 -1.18
N ALA A 77 15.01 -4.74 -0.51
CA ALA A 77 16.26 -4.00 -0.33
C ALA A 77 17.06 -4.62 0.83
#